data_AF-A0A5J4QES3-F1
#
_entry.id   AF-A0A5J4QES3-F1
#
_cell.length_a   1.000
_cell.length_b   1.000
_cell.length_c   1.000
_cell.angle_alpha   90.00
_cell.angle_beta   90.00
_cell.angle_gamma   90.00
#
_symmetry.space_group_name_H-M   'P 1'
#
loop_
_entity.id
_entity.type
_entity.pdbx_description
1 polymer ?
#
loop_
_entity_poly.entity_id
_entity_poly.type
_entity_poly.pdbx_seq_one_letter_code
_entity_poly.pdbx_strand_id
1 'polypeptide(L)'
;MYSVKTVHSFNEISYFNFKDQVKSLVREEINEKNKDYILNVDEAEYIEYLKDNFTLQPLRILNDTEIVEQPKIVKDIIEDTRLRRGFEAQFYEFTAKYHFEGSAILFRVQPNPRTMTSYEITINEHSNTVFFKFRLSDKSVEKYNREKSSTYNLAFMNIDNINKNVDEINSEIVSEINNSFYRRKEELKKENDFFAAINIKVNEGTKSVFTVPSIKKKSVPQPPMPPKKEFTSEPSLSRDIYDDILKVINDLGKGMERKPSLYQNKDEEQLRDYFVMFLETRYDATTATGETFNRGGKTDITLKYADDDSNLFVAECKF
;
A
#
# COMPACT_ATOMS: atom_id res chain seq x y z
N MET A 1 -15.46 -5.87 6.18
CA MET A 1 -16.90 -6.17 6.35
C MET A 1 -17.55 -5.76 5.02
N TYR A 2 -18.21 -6.68 4.32
CA TYR A 2 -18.80 -6.58 2.94
C TYR A 2 -17.83 -6.66 1.73
N SER A 3 -17.34 -7.87 1.43
CA SER A 3 -16.63 -8.19 0.15
C SER A 3 -17.57 -8.75 -0.94
N VAL A 4 -18.84 -8.96 -0.58
CA VAL A 4 -19.88 -9.39 -1.51
C VAL A 4 -20.73 -8.16 -1.86
N LYS A 5 -20.79 -7.82 -3.14
CA LYS A 5 -21.54 -6.65 -3.63
C LYS A 5 -22.40 -7.05 -4.82
N THR A 6 -23.66 -6.64 -4.81
CA THR A 6 -24.58 -6.79 -5.94
C THR A 6 -24.51 -5.53 -6.79
N VAL A 7 -24.40 -5.71 -8.11
CA VAL A 7 -24.24 -4.62 -9.09
C VAL A 7 -25.01 -4.96 -10.37
N HIS A 8 -25.39 -3.94 -11.13
CA HIS A 8 -25.80 -4.15 -12.52
C HIS A 8 -24.57 -4.21 -13.42
N SER A 9 -24.37 -5.35 -14.08
CA SER A 9 -23.17 -5.59 -14.88
C SER A 9 -22.98 -4.52 -15.96
N PHE A 10 -21.81 -3.92 -15.96
CA PHE A 10 -21.32 -2.92 -16.92
C PHE A 10 -22.23 -1.70 -17.05
N ASN A 11 -22.83 -1.22 -15.95
CA ASN A 11 -23.86 -0.17 -15.99
C ASN A 11 -23.84 0.85 -14.84
N GLU A 12 -22.89 0.79 -13.90
CA GLU A 12 -22.90 1.71 -12.75
C GLU A 12 -22.11 2.99 -13.01
N ILE A 13 -20.94 2.87 -13.64
CA ILE A 13 -20.00 3.99 -13.83
C ILE A 13 -19.68 4.10 -15.31
N SER A 14 -19.81 5.28 -15.90
CA SER A 14 -19.44 5.48 -17.31
C SER A 14 -17.93 5.31 -17.54
N TYR A 15 -17.54 4.86 -18.73
CA TYR A 15 -16.14 4.77 -19.16
C TYR A 15 -15.33 6.05 -18.85
N PHE A 16 -15.88 7.22 -19.21
CA PHE A 16 -15.22 8.51 -19.04
C PHE A 16 -15.07 8.88 -17.56
N ASN A 17 -16.13 8.75 -16.76
CA ASN A 17 -16.08 9.07 -15.34
C ASN A 17 -15.11 8.14 -14.61
N PHE A 18 -15.09 6.86 -14.96
CA PHE A 18 -14.16 5.90 -14.37
C PHE A 18 -12.70 6.29 -14.67
N LYS A 19 -12.39 6.64 -15.92
CA LYS A 19 -11.05 7.14 -16.30
C LYS A 19 -10.63 8.35 -15.47
N ASP A 20 -11.50 9.34 -15.36
CA ASP A 20 -11.19 10.57 -14.63
C ASP A 20 -11.03 10.32 -13.12
N GLN A 21 -11.81 9.41 -12.54
CA GLN A 21 -11.67 8.98 -11.15
C GLN A 21 -10.31 8.32 -10.91
N VAL A 22 -9.90 7.36 -11.75
CA VAL A 22 -8.61 6.68 -11.57
C VAL A 22 -7.45 7.67 -11.73
N LYS A 23 -7.51 8.57 -12.72
CA LYS A 23 -6.50 9.65 -12.86
C LYS A 23 -6.45 10.58 -11.64
N SER A 24 -7.59 10.88 -11.05
CA SER A 24 -7.66 11.72 -9.84
C SER A 24 -7.04 11.01 -8.65
N LEU A 25 -7.32 9.72 -8.46
CA LEU A 25 -6.71 8.91 -7.40
C LEU A 25 -5.18 8.81 -7.54
N VAL A 26 -4.66 8.68 -8.77
CA VAL A 26 -3.21 8.72 -9.03
C VAL A 26 -2.61 10.05 -8.58
N ARG A 27 -3.27 11.17 -8.92
CA ARG A 27 -2.80 12.51 -8.52
C ARG A 27 -2.82 12.68 -7.00
N GLU A 28 -3.89 12.22 -6.35
CA GLU A 28 -4.03 12.25 -4.89
C GLU A 28 -2.92 11.44 -4.22
N GLU A 29 -2.70 10.19 -4.64
CA GLU A 29 -1.65 9.31 -4.09
C GLU A 29 -0.26 9.96 -4.20
N ILE A 30 0.05 10.61 -5.33
CA ILE A 30 1.33 11.32 -5.53
C ILE A 30 1.42 12.57 -4.65
N ASN A 31 0.34 13.34 -4.54
CA ASN A 31 0.31 14.61 -3.80
C ASN A 31 0.31 14.42 -2.28
N GLU A 32 -0.27 13.32 -1.79
CA GLU A 32 -0.26 12.96 -0.36
C GLU A 32 1.12 12.51 0.13
N LYS A 33 2.03 12.09 -0.77
CA LYS A 33 3.38 11.73 -0.35
C LYS A 33 4.17 12.94 0.13
N ASN A 34 5.04 12.69 1.10
CA ASN A 34 5.95 13.69 1.64
C ASN A 34 6.86 14.26 0.52
N LYS A 35 7.11 15.57 0.56
CA LYS A 35 8.00 16.27 -0.38
C LYS A 35 9.39 15.63 -0.46
N ASP A 36 9.97 15.27 0.69
CA ASP A 36 11.29 14.63 0.77
C ASP A 36 11.30 13.25 0.14
N TYR A 37 10.18 12.52 0.21
CA TYR A 37 10.04 11.22 -0.40
C TYR A 37 10.04 11.34 -1.94
N ILE A 38 9.21 12.24 -2.51
CA ILE A 38 9.12 12.42 -3.96
C ILE A 38 10.44 12.91 -4.59
N LEU A 39 11.23 13.69 -3.84
CA LEU A 39 12.53 14.18 -4.33
C LEU A 39 13.60 13.09 -4.37
N ASN A 40 13.62 12.16 -3.40
CA ASN A 40 14.71 11.21 -3.19
C ASN A 40 14.41 9.76 -3.61
N VAL A 41 13.15 9.41 -3.86
CA VAL A 41 12.78 8.06 -4.29
C VAL A 41 13.37 7.74 -5.67
N ASP A 42 13.74 6.48 -5.89
CA ASP A 42 14.07 5.99 -7.23
C ASP A 42 12.83 6.15 -8.13
N GLU A 43 12.99 6.91 -9.21
CA GLU A 43 11.88 7.29 -10.08
C GLU A 43 11.29 6.08 -10.80
N ALA A 44 12.15 5.18 -11.26
CA ALA A 44 11.72 4.02 -12.03
C ALA A 44 10.94 3.05 -11.13
N GLU A 45 11.48 2.79 -9.94
CA GLU A 45 10.90 1.88 -8.95
C GLU A 45 9.57 2.42 -8.40
N TYR A 46 9.46 3.73 -8.14
CA TYR A 46 8.21 4.33 -7.69
C TYR A 46 7.14 4.38 -8.78
N ILE A 47 7.53 4.68 -10.02
CA ILE A 47 6.61 4.66 -11.17
C ILE A 47 6.11 3.22 -11.40
N GLU A 48 6.97 2.21 -11.28
CA GLU A 48 6.58 0.80 -11.39
C GLU A 48 5.59 0.40 -10.28
N TYR A 49 5.85 0.78 -9.03
CA TYR A 49 4.91 0.62 -7.93
C TYR A 49 3.53 1.25 -8.23
N LEU A 50 3.50 2.47 -8.77
CA LEU A 50 2.23 3.13 -9.12
C LEU A 50 1.53 2.38 -10.27
N LYS A 51 2.27 1.90 -11.27
CA LYS A 51 1.69 1.09 -12.35
C LYS A 51 1.05 -0.18 -11.80
N ASP A 52 1.75 -0.92 -10.95
CA ASP A 52 1.24 -2.16 -10.39
C ASP A 52 -0.04 -1.97 -9.55
N ASN A 53 -0.15 -0.82 -8.86
CA ASN A 53 -1.32 -0.54 -8.02
C ASN A 53 -2.53 0.01 -8.79
N PHE A 54 -2.31 0.79 -9.85
CA PHE A 54 -3.39 1.49 -10.54
C PHE A 54 -3.78 0.85 -11.88
N THR A 55 -2.92 0.01 -12.47
CA THR A 55 -3.27 -0.71 -13.70
C THR A 55 -4.32 -1.78 -13.44
N LEU A 56 -5.17 -1.97 -14.44
CA LEU A 56 -6.31 -2.88 -14.40
C LEU A 56 -5.97 -4.15 -15.15
N GLN A 57 -6.42 -5.27 -14.61
CA GLN A 57 -6.31 -6.57 -15.27
C GLN A 57 -7.61 -6.86 -16.03
N PRO A 58 -7.53 -7.25 -17.32
CA PRO A 58 -8.71 -7.62 -18.12
C PRO A 58 -9.55 -8.70 -17.44
N LEU A 59 -10.87 -8.59 -17.56
CA LEU A 59 -11.81 -9.56 -17.00
C LEU A 59 -11.87 -10.83 -17.84
N ARG A 60 -11.88 -11.98 -17.17
CA ARG A 60 -12.15 -13.26 -17.80
C ARG A 60 -13.03 -14.11 -16.91
N ILE A 61 -14.11 -14.68 -17.46
CA ILE A 61 -14.93 -15.67 -16.75
C ILE A 61 -14.41 -17.07 -17.04
N LEU A 62 -14.20 -17.86 -15.99
CA LEU A 62 -13.77 -19.25 -16.07
C LEU A 62 -14.99 -20.16 -16.17
N ASN A 63 -15.45 -20.43 -17.40
CA ASN A 63 -16.67 -21.19 -17.66
C ASN A 63 -16.61 -22.64 -17.15
N ASP A 64 -15.42 -23.22 -17.05
CA ASP A 64 -15.15 -24.55 -16.51
C ASP A 64 -15.36 -24.64 -15.00
N THR A 65 -15.38 -23.51 -14.30
CA THR A 65 -15.58 -23.44 -12.83
C THR A 65 -17.05 -23.29 -12.43
N GLU A 66 -17.99 -23.60 -13.34
CA GLU A 66 -19.42 -23.46 -13.10
C GLU A 66 -19.86 -24.28 -11.88
N ILE A 67 -20.49 -23.60 -10.92
CA ILE A 67 -21.14 -24.21 -9.76
C ILE A 67 -22.60 -23.74 -9.74
N VAL A 68 -23.53 -24.69 -9.83
CA VAL A 68 -24.97 -24.43 -9.69
C VAL A 68 -25.41 -24.83 -8.29
N GLU A 69 -25.92 -23.88 -7.51
CA GLU A 69 -26.46 -24.16 -6.17
C GLU A 69 -27.83 -24.85 -6.26
N GLN A 70 -28.23 -25.55 -5.19
CA GLN A 70 -29.56 -26.15 -5.13
C GLN A 70 -30.64 -25.06 -5.27
N PRO A 71 -31.66 -25.28 -6.12
CA PRO A 71 -32.66 -24.27 -6.38
C PRO A 71 -33.51 -23.98 -5.14
N LYS A 72 -33.77 -22.71 -4.90
CA LYS A 72 -34.67 -22.26 -3.83
C LYS A 72 -36.07 -22.11 -4.41
N ILE A 73 -37.07 -22.62 -3.70
CA ILE A 73 -38.47 -22.40 -4.06
C ILE A 73 -38.88 -21.03 -3.52
N VAL A 74 -39.25 -20.14 -4.42
CA VAL A 74 -39.71 -18.78 -4.11
C VAL A 74 -41.14 -18.65 -4.63
N LYS A 75 -42.02 -18.03 -3.84
CA LYS A 75 -43.37 -17.67 -4.29
C LYS A 75 -43.35 -16.21 -4.73
N ASP A 76 -43.84 -15.94 -5.93
CA ASP A 76 -43.91 -14.57 -6.47
C ASP A 76 -45.18 -14.37 -7.27
N ILE A 77 -45.61 -13.13 -7.43
CA ILE A 77 -46.85 -12.78 -8.12
C ILE A 77 -46.56 -12.58 -9.61
N ILE A 78 -47.22 -13.37 -10.45
CA ILE A 78 -47.26 -13.11 -11.89
C ILE A 78 -48.38 -12.11 -12.13
N GLU A 79 -48.02 -10.89 -12.54
CA GLU A 79 -48.99 -9.93 -13.05
C GLU A 79 -49.41 -10.31 -14.46
N ASP A 80 -50.68 -10.69 -14.61
CA ASP A 80 -51.31 -10.73 -15.91
C ASP A 80 -51.62 -9.29 -16.34
N THR A 81 -50.76 -8.73 -17.18
CA THR A 81 -50.89 -7.37 -17.74
C THR A 81 -52.16 -7.19 -18.56
N ARG A 82 -52.78 -8.26 -19.07
CA ARG A 82 -54.06 -8.20 -19.80
C ARG A 82 -55.26 -8.19 -18.87
N LEU A 83 -55.20 -8.94 -17.76
CA LEU A 83 -56.31 -9.06 -16.81
C LEU A 83 -56.18 -8.14 -15.58
N ARG A 84 -55.09 -7.38 -15.45
CA ARG A 84 -54.75 -6.54 -14.26
C ARG A 84 -54.93 -7.30 -12.95
N ARG A 85 -54.56 -8.58 -12.94
CA ARG A 85 -54.66 -9.48 -11.79
C ARG A 85 -53.33 -10.19 -11.58
N GLY A 86 -52.90 -10.24 -10.32
CA GLY A 86 -51.75 -11.01 -9.88
C GLY A 86 -52.17 -12.41 -9.45
N PHE A 87 -51.46 -13.44 -9.90
CA PHE A 87 -51.59 -14.80 -9.37
C PHE A 87 -50.28 -15.22 -8.71
N GLU A 88 -50.36 -15.78 -7.51
CA GLU A 88 -49.21 -16.33 -6.81
C GLU A 88 -48.74 -17.61 -7.51
N ALA A 89 -47.51 -17.61 -8.02
CA ALA A 89 -46.89 -18.75 -8.67
C ALA A 89 -45.63 -19.17 -7.92
N GLN A 90 -45.32 -20.47 -7.99
CA GLN A 90 -44.07 -21.01 -7.45
C GLN A 90 -42.99 -20.99 -8.52
N PHE A 91 -41.84 -20.43 -8.17
CA PHE A 91 -40.65 -20.37 -8.99
C PHE A 91 -39.50 -21.12 -8.34
N TYR A 92 -38.67 -21.74 -9.18
CA TYR A 92 -37.36 -22.25 -8.82
C TYR A 92 -36.34 -21.15 -9.13
N GLU A 93 -35.76 -20.56 -8.09
CA GLU A 93 -34.63 -19.63 -8.20
C GLU A 93 -33.33 -20.44 -8.21
N PHE A 94 -32.59 -20.31 -9.31
CA PHE A 94 -31.29 -20.92 -9.51
C PHE A 94 -30.20 -19.88 -9.34
N THR A 95 -29.09 -20.28 -8.71
CA THR A 95 -27.87 -19.47 -8.63
C THR A 95 -26.78 -20.17 -9.44
N ALA A 96 -26.28 -19.50 -10.48
CA ALA A 96 -25.12 -19.96 -11.24
C ALA A 96 -23.89 -19.12 -10.85
N LYS A 97 -22.86 -19.77 -10.33
CA LYS A 97 -21.62 -19.16 -9.86
C LYS A 97 -20.44 -19.57 -10.77
N TYR A 98 -19.58 -18.61 -11.04
CA TYR A 98 -18.37 -18.75 -11.84
C TYR A 98 -17.20 -18.07 -11.13
N HIS A 99 -15.99 -18.58 -11.28
CA HIS A 99 -14.78 -17.82 -10.95
C HIS A 99 -14.45 -16.86 -12.09
N PHE A 100 -13.80 -15.75 -11.75
CA PHE A 100 -13.28 -14.80 -12.71
C PHE A 100 -11.82 -14.44 -12.42
N GLU A 101 -11.13 -13.98 -13.44
CA GLU A 101 -9.82 -13.36 -13.35
C GLU A 101 -9.96 -11.87 -13.72
N GLY A 102 -9.05 -11.04 -13.19
CA GLY A 102 -9.01 -9.61 -13.48
C GLY A 102 -9.59 -8.71 -12.41
N SER A 103 -9.67 -7.41 -12.71
CA SER A 103 -10.08 -6.39 -11.75
C SER A 103 -11.60 -6.36 -11.59
N ALA A 104 -12.11 -6.80 -10.44
CA ALA A 104 -13.55 -6.88 -10.15
C ALA A 104 -14.34 -5.57 -10.33
N ILE A 105 -13.68 -4.42 -10.18
CA ILE A 105 -14.25 -3.09 -10.41
C ILE A 105 -14.82 -2.94 -11.84
N LEU A 106 -14.22 -3.64 -12.81
CA LEU A 106 -14.61 -3.56 -14.23
C LEU A 106 -16.03 -4.06 -14.48
N PHE A 107 -16.58 -4.93 -13.63
CA PHE A 107 -17.98 -5.33 -13.72
C PHE A 107 -18.97 -4.19 -13.49
N ARG A 108 -18.52 -3.06 -12.92
CA ARG A 108 -19.34 -1.86 -12.70
C ARG A 108 -19.20 -0.85 -13.83
N VAL A 109 -18.09 -0.94 -14.57
CA VAL A 109 -17.72 0.06 -15.57
C VAL A 109 -18.44 -0.23 -16.87
N GLN A 110 -19.13 0.78 -17.37
CA GLN A 110 -19.77 0.78 -18.66
C GLN A 110 -18.71 0.94 -19.75
N PRO A 111 -18.53 -0.02 -20.67
CA PRO A 111 -17.56 0.12 -21.74
C PRO A 111 -17.99 1.16 -22.79
N ASN A 112 -17.04 1.57 -23.62
CA ASN A 112 -17.26 2.40 -24.79
C ASN A 112 -16.49 1.82 -26.00
N PRO A 113 -17.16 1.27 -27.02
CA PRO A 113 -18.60 1.18 -27.19
C PRO A 113 -19.26 0.18 -26.23
N ARG A 114 -20.54 0.39 -25.92
CA ARG A 114 -21.35 -0.50 -25.10
C ARG A 114 -22.35 -1.31 -25.93
N THR A 115 -22.55 -2.56 -25.53
CA THR A 115 -23.76 -3.30 -25.86
C THR A 115 -24.84 -3.03 -24.81
N MET A 116 -26.04 -2.63 -25.24
CA MET A 116 -27.16 -2.20 -24.38
C MET A 116 -27.82 -3.36 -23.64
N THR A 117 -27.04 -4.03 -22.79
CA THR A 117 -27.44 -5.09 -21.89
C THR A 117 -26.79 -4.87 -20.53
N SER A 118 -27.47 -5.35 -19.50
CA SER A 118 -26.94 -5.47 -18.14
C SER A 118 -27.78 -6.51 -17.41
N TYR A 119 -27.16 -7.20 -16.46
CA TYR A 119 -27.88 -8.10 -15.57
C TYR A 119 -27.43 -7.88 -14.13
N GLU A 120 -28.30 -8.18 -13.16
CA GLU A 120 -27.92 -8.13 -11.76
C GLU A 120 -26.96 -9.29 -11.45
N ILE A 121 -25.74 -8.95 -11.04
CA ILE A 121 -24.71 -9.91 -10.65
C ILE A 121 -24.23 -9.60 -9.24
N THR A 122 -23.84 -10.65 -8.53
CA THR A 122 -23.21 -10.51 -7.22
C THR A 122 -21.76 -10.97 -7.32
N ILE A 123 -20.85 -10.09 -6.91
CA ILE A 123 -19.40 -10.28 -7.00
C ILE A 123 -18.85 -10.47 -5.60
N ASN A 124 -18.01 -11.48 -5.43
CA ASN A 124 -17.21 -11.70 -4.24
C ASN A 124 -15.74 -11.50 -4.59
N GLU A 125 -15.17 -10.39 -4.13
CA GLU A 125 -13.79 -9.99 -4.41
C GLU A 125 -12.76 -10.86 -3.68
N HIS A 126 -13.12 -11.54 -2.58
CA HIS A 126 -12.18 -12.40 -1.84
C HIS A 126 -11.97 -13.77 -2.50
N SER A 127 -13.04 -14.34 -3.05
CA SER A 127 -12.98 -15.64 -3.73
C SER A 127 -12.87 -15.52 -5.24
N ASN A 128 -12.83 -14.30 -5.78
CA ASN A 128 -12.91 -14.01 -7.21
C ASN A 128 -14.06 -14.78 -7.88
N THR A 129 -15.24 -14.77 -7.25
CA THR A 129 -16.43 -15.42 -7.79
C THR A 129 -17.50 -14.41 -8.14
N VAL A 130 -18.16 -14.59 -9.27
CA VAL A 130 -19.33 -13.85 -9.68
C VAL A 130 -20.49 -14.82 -9.85
N PHE A 131 -21.69 -14.42 -9.45
CA PHE A 131 -22.89 -15.21 -9.66
C PHE A 131 -24.06 -14.36 -10.07
N PHE A 132 -24.98 -14.97 -10.81
CA PHE A 132 -26.27 -14.40 -11.14
C PHE A 132 -27.38 -15.37 -10.74
N LYS A 133 -28.58 -14.82 -10.57
CA LYS A 133 -29.77 -15.59 -10.23
C LYS A 133 -30.76 -15.51 -11.37
N PHE A 134 -31.44 -16.61 -11.65
CA PHE A 134 -32.53 -16.64 -12.62
C PHE A 134 -33.65 -17.57 -12.13
N ARG A 135 -34.86 -17.37 -12.64
CA ARG A 135 -36.06 -18.04 -12.12
C ARG A 135 -36.76 -18.82 -13.23
N LEU A 136 -37.27 -20.01 -12.90
CA LEU A 136 -38.15 -20.78 -13.77
C LEU A 136 -39.43 -21.22 -13.05
N SER A 137 -40.56 -21.15 -13.73
CA SER A 137 -41.84 -21.72 -13.27
C SER A 137 -41.95 -23.22 -13.54
N ASP A 138 -41.33 -23.68 -14.64
CA ASP A 138 -41.52 -25.03 -15.17
C ASP A 138 -40.26 -25.88 -14.95
N LYS A 139 -40.45 -27.18 -14.67
CA LYS A 139 -39.35 -28.16 -14.51
C LYS A 139 -38.82 -28.68 -15.85
N SER A 140 -38.64 -27.81 -16.85
CA SER A 140 -38.12 -28.18 -18.16
C SER A 140 -36.61 -27.92 -18.26
N VAL A 141 -35.84 -28.97 -18.56
CA VAL A 141 -34.38 -28.89 -18.72
C VAL A 141 -34.00 -28.00 -19.91
N GLU A 142 -34.75 -28.04 -21.00
CA GLU A 142 -34.52 -27.18 -22.17
C GLU A 142 -34.71 -25.70 -21.83
N LYS A 143 -35.80 -25.36 -21.13
CA LYS A 143 -36.05 -24.00 -20.67
C LYS A 143 -34.95 -23.55 -19.70
N TYR A 144 -34.51 -24.42 -18.81
CA TYR A 144 -33.43 -24.12 -17.87
C TYR A 144 -32.13 -23.75 -18.59
N ASN A 145 -31.68 -24.60 -19.52
CA ASN A 145 -30.44 -24.35 -20.28
C ASN A 145 -30.53 -23.07 -21.11
N ARG A 146 -31.68 -22.82 -21.74
CA ARG A 146 -31.92 -21.60 -22.51
C ARG A 146 -31.88 -20.36 -21.63
N GLU A 147 -32.57 -20.37 -20.50
CA GLU A 147 -32.64 -19.22 -19.60
C GLU A 147 -31.27 -18.93 -19.00
N LYS A 148 -30.56 -19.96 -18.50
CA LYS A 148 -29.19 -19.85 -18.00
C LYS A 148 -28.25 -19.21 -19.01
N SER A 149 -28.29 -19.68 -20.26
CA SER A 149 -27.44 -19.17 -21.35
C SER A 149 -27.82 -17.74 -21.72
N SER A 150 -29.11 -17.42 -21.75
CA SER A 150 -29.61 -16.06 -21.98
C SER A 150 -29.13 -15.11 -20.89
N THR A 151 -29.29 -15.47 -19.62
CA THR A 151 -28.84 -14.68 -18.47
C THR A 151 -27.33 -14.50 -18.47
N TYR A 152 -26.57 -15.56 -18.74
CA TYR A 152 -25.11 -15.49 -18.87
C TYR A 152 -24.70 -14.46 -19.93
N ASN A 153 -25.31 -14.51 -21.11
CA ASN A 153 -25.04 -13.57 -22.19
C ASN A 153 -25.41 -12.14 -21.78
N LEU A 154 -26.60 -11.92 -21.18
CA LEU A 154 -27.00 -10.59 -20.72
C LEU A 154 -26.03 -10.02 -19.69
N ALA A 155 -25.53 -10.87 -18.78
CA ALA A 155 -24.62 -10.49 -17.71
C ALA A 155 -23.22 -10.13 -18.23
N PHE A 156 -22.68 -10.90 -19.19
CA PHE A 156 -21.25 -10.88 -19.52
C PHE A 156 -20.90 -10.46 -20.96
N MET A 157 -21.88 -10.13 -21.80
CA MET A 157 -21.66 -9.72 -23.20
C MET A 157 -20.77 -8.49 -23.38
N ASN A 158 -20.60 -7.67 -22.35
CA ASN A 158 -19.74 -6.48 -22.40
C ASN A 158 -18.28 -6.73 -22.00
N ILE A 159 -17.89 -7.97 -21.65
CA ILE A 159 -16.51 -8.31 -21.22
C ILE A 159 -15.49 -7.97 -22.30
N ASP A 160 -15.73 -8.35 -23.55
CA ASP A 160 -14.78 -8.09 -24.63
C ASP A 160 -14.59 -6.59 -24.89
N ASN A 161 -15.66 -5.80 -24.76
CA ASN A 161 -15.60 -4.36 -24.95
C ASN A 161 -14.86 -3.68 -23.80
N ILE A 162 -15.13 -4.05 -22.55
CA ILE A 162 -14.43 -3.47 -21.39
C ILE A 162 -12.95 -3.86 -21.39
N ASN A 163 -12.60 -5.08 -21.83
CA ASN A 163 -11.20 -5.49 -21.92
C ASN A 163 -10.42 -4.68 -22.95
N LYS A 164 -11.02 -4.34 -24.09
CA LYS A 164 -10.41 -3.40 -25.04
C LYS A 164 -10.23 -2.01 -24.44
N ASN A 165 -11.18 -1.58 -23.60
CA ASN A 165 -11.06 -0.32 -22.89
C ASN A 165 -9.97 -0.34 -21.82
N VAL A 166 -9.72 -1.48 -21.17
CA VAL A 166 -8.65 -1.63 -20.16
C VAL A 166 -7.29 -1.28 -20.75
N ASP A 167 -6.99 -1.70 -21.97
CA ASP A 167 -5.71 -1.38 -22.61
C ASP A 167 -5.52 0.14 -22.80
N GLU A 168 -6.56 0.83 -23.24
CA GLU A 168 -6.58 2.29 -23.39
C GLU A 168 -6.47 2.99 -22.03
N ILE A 169 -7.26 2.54 -21.05
CA ILE A 169 -7.25 3.07 -19.68
C ILE A 169 -5.87 2.93 -19.06
N ASN A 170 -5.25 1.75 -19.15
CA ASN A 170 -3.93 1.47 -18.59
C ASN A 170 -2.86 2.35 -19.24
N SER A 171 -2.91 2.52 -20.56
CA SER A 171 -1.98 3.39 -21.29
C SER A 171 -2.09 4.85 -20.82
N GLU A 172 -3.31 5.33 -20.60
CA GLU A 172 -3.54 6.67 -20.08
C GLU A 172 -3.16 6.83 -18.60
N ILE A 173 -3.41 5.82 -17.77
CA ILE A 173 -2.98 5.79 -16.36
C ILE A 173 -1.46 5.89 -16.29
N VAL A 174 -0.74 5.10 -17.10
CA VAL A 174 0.72 5.15 -17.19
C VAL A 174 1.19 6.55 -17.57
N SER A 175 0.58 7.18 -18.58
CA SER A 175 0.90 8.55 -18.98
C SER A 175 0.63 9.55 -17.86
N GLU A 176 -0.51 9.44 -17.18
CA GLU A 176 -0.87 10.31 -16.05
C GLU A 176 0.07 10.16 -14.86
N ILE A 177 0.49 8.93 -14.52
CA ILE A 177 1.48 8.63 -13.47
C ILE A 177 2.76 9.39 -13.76
N ASN A 178 3.32 9.24 -14.96
CA ASN A 178 4.56 9.90 -15.36
C ASN A 178 4.40 11.42 -15.29
N ASN A 179 3.37 11.96 -15.94
CA ASN A 179 3.15 13.41 -16.01
C ASN A 179 2.96 14.02 -14.61
N SER A 180 2.15 13.39 -13.76
CA SER A 180 1.88 13.89 -12.41
C SER A 180 3.11 13.78 -11.50
N PHE A 181 3.86 12.68 -11.59
CA PHE A 181 5.08 12.51 -10.81
C PHE A 181 6.16 13.53 -11.20
N TYR A 182 6.46 13.66 -12.50
CA TYR A 182 7.47 14.60 -12.99
C TYR A 182 7.06 16.05 -12.75
N ARG A 183 5.78 16.40 -12.99
CA ARG A 183 5.26 17.74 -12.67
C ARG A 183 5.44 18.06 -11.19
N ARG A 184 5.05 17.13 -10.31
CA ARG A 184 5.18 17.33 -8.86
C ARG A 184 6.63 17.48 -8.44
N LYS A 185 7.54 16.67 -8.98
CA LYS A 185 8.97 16.74 -8.69
C LYS A 185 9.58 18.05 -9.17
N GLU A 186 9.21 18.53 -10.35
CA GLU A 186 9.65 19.84 -10.85
C GLU A 186 9.14 21.00 -10.00
N GLU A 187 7.87 20.97 -9.56
CA GLU A 187 7.32 22.00 -8.67
C GLU A 187 8.12 22.08 -7.37
N LEU A 188 8.44 20.93 -6.76
CA LEU A 188 9.23 20.86 -5.53
C LEU A 188 10.68 21.33 -5.75
N LYS A 189 11.29 21.01 -6.90
CA LYS A 189 12.61 21.52 -7.27
C LYS A 189 12.60 23.05 -7.41
N LYS A 190 11.63 23.60 -8.16
CA LYS A 190 11.48 25.06 -8.34
C LYS A 190 11.22 25.78 -7.01
N GLU A 191 10.45 25.17 -6.11
CA GLU A 191 10.21 25.68 -4.75
C GLU A 191 11.52 25.74 -3.94
N ASN A 192 12.32 24.66 -3.97
CA ASN A 192 13.63 24.62 -3.30
C ASN A 192 14.64 25.61 -3.91
N ASP A 193 14.72 25.68 -5.24
CA ASP A 193 15.60 26.61 -5.96
C ASP A 193 15.22 28.06 -5.66
N PHE A 194 13.92 28.35 -5.59
CA PHE A 194 13.42 29.67 -5.19
C PHE A 194 13.83 30.02 -3.76
N PHE A 195 13.63 29.12 -2.79
CA PHE A 195 14.04 29.34 -1.39
C PHE A 195 15.54 29.54 -1.23
N ALA A 196 16.36 28.80 -2.00
CA ALA A 196 17.80 29.00 -2.06
C ALA A 196 18.17 30.37 -2.66
N ALA A 197 17.50 30.78 -3.75
CA ALA A 197 17.78 32.03 -4.45
C ALA A 197 17.44 33.29 -3.64
N ILE A 198 16.41 33.25 -2.80
CA ILE A 198 15.99 34.39 -1.97
C ILE A 198 16.73 34.48 -0.63
N ASN A 199 17.74 33.64 -0.39
CA ASN A 199 18.58 33.63 0.81
C ASN A 199 17.76 33.69 2.11
N ILE A 200 16.57 33.08 2.11
CA ILE A 200 15.81 32.86 3.32
C ILE A 200 16.57 31.80 4.09
N LYS A 201 17.17 32.18 5.23
CA LYS A 201 17.58 31.21 6.24
C LYS A 201 16.34 30.43 6.63
N VAL A 202 16.24 29.19 6.15
CA VAL A 202 15.16 28.27 6.51
C VAL A 202 15.14 28.19 8.03
N ASN A 203 14.03 28.59 8.63
CA ASN A 203 13.84 28.53 10.07
C ASN A 203 13.76 27.04 10.44
N GLU A 204 14.68 26.54 11.26
CA GLU A 204 14.78 25.11 11.65
C GLU A 204 13.52 24.59 12.40
N GLY A 205 12.59 25.49 12.74
CA GLY A 205 11.39 25.25 13.53
C GLY A 205 10.14 24.76 12.81
N THR A 206 10.15 24.43 11.52
CA THR A 206 9.00 23.78 10.84
C THR A 206 9.25 22.32 10.47
N LYS A 207 10.13 21.62 11.19
CA LYS A 207 10.12 20.14 11.23
C LYS A 207 9.02 19.68 12.21
N SER A 208 7.78 19.58 11.73
CA SER A 208 6.67 19.00 12.50
C SER A 208 5.81 18.11 11.61
N VAL A 209 5.40 16.88 11.92
CA VAL A 209 5.85 15.77 12.78
C VAL A 209 4.77 14.65 12.58
N PHE A 210 5.14 13.39 12.83
CA PHE A 210 4.30 12.19 13.09
C PHE A 210 3.58 11.40 11.97
N THR A 211 3.97 10.12 11.93
CA THR A 211 3.27 8.89 11.53
C THR A 211 1.94 8.63 12.25
N VAL A 212 0.97 7.94 11.60
CA VAL A 212 -0.02 7.03 12.25
C VAL A 212 -0.46 5.90 11.27
N PRO A 213 -1.20 4.85 11.69
CA PRO A 213 -0.77 3.46 11.85
C PRO A 213 -1.21 2.51 10.71
N SER A 214 -0.50 1.38 10.56
CA SER A 214 -0.82 0.33 9.60
C SER A 214 -2.11 -0.42 9.93
N ILE A 215 -3.12 -0.30 9.07
CA ILE A 215 -4.17 -1.32 8.94
C ILE A 215 -3.61 -2.41 8.00
N LYS A 216 -3.23 -3.56 8.56
CA LYS A 216 -2.69 -4.71 7.79
C LYS A 216 -3.78 -5.56 7.13
N LYS A 217 -3.66 -5.77 5.80
CA LYS A 217 -3.62 -7.07 5.05
C LYS A 217 -3.76 -6.76 3.54
N LYS A 218 -3.03 -7.36 2.58
CA LYS A 218 -1.99 -8.40 2.54
C LYS A 218 -1.09 -8.08 1.31
N SER A 219 0.22 -8.13 1.55
CA SER A 219 1.40 -7.81 0.73
C SER A 219 1.34 -7.88 -0.81
N VAL A 220 1.69 -6.76 -1.44
CA VAL A 220 2.83 -6.69 -2.37
C VAL A 220 3.90 -5.86 -1.65
N PRO A 221 5.17 -6.28 -1.55
CA PRO A 221 6.20 -5.51 -0.85
C PRO A 221 6.44 -4.20 -1.61
N GLN A 222 6.20 -3.07 -0.94
CA GLN A 222 6.69 -1.78 -1.42
C GLN A 222 8.22 -1.88 -1.50
N PRO A 223 8.82 -1.41 -2.60
CA PRO A 223 10.26 -1.48 -2.77
C PRO A 223 11.00 -0.78 -1.60
N PRO A 224 12.05 -1.42 -1.05
CA PRO A 224 12.82 -0.83 0.04
C PRO A 224 13.66 0.33 -0.50
N MET A 225 13.68 1.41 0.27
CA MET A 225 14.52 2.58 0.05
C MET A 225 15.97 2.16 -0.25
N PRO A 226 16.59 2.57 -1.38
CA PRO A 226 18.00 2.32 -1.61
C PRO A 226 18.84 3.01 -0.51
N PRO A 227 19.97 2.43 -0.09
CA PRO A 227 20.83 3.03 0.91
C PRO A 227 21.33 4.39 0.39
N LYS A 228 21.01 5.43 1.16
CA LYS A 228 21.41 6.81 0.94
C LYS A 228 22.93 6.92 0.64
N LYS A 229 23.28 7.40 -0.55
CA LYS A 229 24.51 8.18 -0.74
C LYS A 229 24.21 9.61 -0.29
N GLU A 230 24.45 9.90 0.99
CA GLU A 230 24.45 11.25 1.52
C GLU A 230 25.80 11.92 1.27
N PHE A 231 25.79 13.08 0.59
CA PHE A 231 26.74 14.13 0.94
C PHE A 231 26.27 14.69 2.29
N THR A 232 27.04 14.43 3.34
CA THR A 232 26.81 14.96 4.69
C THR A 232 27.30 16.39 4.81
N SER A 233 26.64 17.15 5.66
CA SER A 233 27.29 18.09 6.56
C SER A 233 26.34 18.17 7.74
N GLU A 234 26.28 17.19 8.64
CA GLU A 234 27.32 16.66 9.51
C GLU A 234 27.15 15.13 9.74
N PRO A 235 28.20 14.40 10.12
CA PRO A 235 28.10 12.96 10.41
C PRO A 235 27.13 12.71 11.56
N SER A 236 26.11 11.90 11.30
CA SER A 236 25.11 11.52 12.30
C SER A 236 25.09 10.01 12.47
N LEU A 237 25.02 9.57 13.72
CA LEU A 237 24.97 8.16 14.04
C LEU A 237 23.62 7.58 13.63
N SER A 238 23.61 6.47 12.89
CA SER A 238 22.35 5.79 12.58
C SER A 238 21.68 5.29 13.87
N ARG A 239 20.34 5.30 13.90
CA ARG A 239 19.58 4.89 15.08
C ARG A 239 19.84 3.43 15.46
N ASP A 240 20.09 2.58 14.47
CA ASP A 240 20.42 1.17 14.69
C ASP A 240 21.77 1.00 15.40
N ILE A 241 22.78 1.82 15.06
CA ILE A 241 24.08 1.81 15.75
C ILE A 241 23.95 2.42 17.15
N TYR A 242 23.16 3.50 17.30
CA TYR A 242 22.86 4.09 18.61
C TYR A 242 22.22 3.07 19.57
N ASP A 243 21.20 2.35 19.11
CA ASP A 243 20.51 1.33 19.90
C ASP A 243 21.41 0.12 20.17
N ASP A 244 22.31 -0.25 19.24
CA ASP A 244 23.33 -1.27 19.52
C ASP A 244 24.29 -0.82 20.62
N ILE A 245 24.82 0.41 20.57
CA ILE A 245 25.71 0.96 21.63
C ILE A 245 25.03 0.87 23.01
N LEU A 246 23.77 1.29 23.12
CA LEU A 246 23.02 1.19 24.37
C LEU A 246 22.87 -0.26 24.83
N LYS A 247 22.62 -1.18 23.89
CA LYS A 247 22.54 -2.60 24.19
C LYS A 247 23.89 -3.16 24.66
N VAL A 248 25.00 -2.76 24.05
CA VAL A 248 26.36 -3.16 24.48
C VAL A 248 26.64 -2.69 25.89
N ILE A 249 26.37 -1.42 26.20
CA ILE A 249 26.56 -0.86 27.54
C ILE A 249 25.71 -1.63 28.55
N ASN A 250 24.44 -1.90 28.25
CA ASN A 250 23.55 -2.65 29.12
C ASN A 250 24.00 -4.11 29.34
N ASP A 251 24.44 -4.78 28.28
CA ASP A 251 24.91 -6.18 28.35
C ASP A 251 26.24 -6.28 29.10
N LEU A 252 27.13 -5.29 28.94
CA LEU A 252 28.38 -5.21 29.70
C LEU A 252 28.12 -4.95 31.18
N GLY A 253 27.21 -4.02 31.52
CA GLY A 253 26.78 -3.77 32.90
C GLY A 253 26.22 -5.02 33.58
N LYS A 254 25.30 -5.73 32.92
CA LYS A 254 24.79 -7.03 33.39
C LYS A 254 25.90 -8.08 33.52
N GLY A 255 26.89 -8.05 32.64
CA GLY A 255 28.07 -8.91 32.69
C GLY A 255 28.93 -8.65 33.94
N MET A 256 29.10 -7.39 34.31
CA MET A 256 29.82 -6.98 35.53
C MET A 256 29.07 -7.43 36.79
N GLU A 257 27.75 -7.24 36.84
CA GLU A 257 26.89 -7.69 37.95
C GLU A 257 26.97 -9.21 38.18
N ARG A 258 27.08 -10.00 37.10
CA ARG A 258 27.17 -11.47 37.18
C ARG A 258 28.54 -11.98 37.62
N LYS A 259 29.60 -11.15 37.55
CA LYS A 259 30.98 -11.53 37.89
C LYS A 259 31.59 -10.53 38.90
N PRO A 260 30.99 -10.37 40.08
CA PRO A 260 31.39 -9.33 41.03
C PRO A 260 32.86 -9.46 41.44
N SER A 261 33.41 -10.68 41.54
CA SER A 261 34.82 -10.90 41.90
C SER A 261 35.83 -10.21 40.99
N LEU A 262 35.48 -9.87 39.74
CA LEU A 262 36.35 -9.15 38.80
C LEU A 262 36.25 -7.61 38.92
N TYR A 263 35.18 -7.10 39.55
CA TYR A 263 34.84 -5.67 39.52
C TYR A 263 34.58 -5.04 40.90
N GLN A 264 34.49 -5.84 41.98
CA GLN A 264 33.95 -5.44 43.30
C GLN A 264 34.80 -4.42 44.10
N ASN A 265 35.95 -3.97 43.63
CA ASN A 265 36.76 -2.94 44.30
C ASN A 265 37.27 -1.87 43.32
N LYS A 266 36.56 -1.70 42.21
CA LYS A 266 36.90 -0.69 41.21
C LYS A 266 36.14 0.59 41.49
N ASP A 267 36.83 1.71 41.35
CA ASP A 267 36.18 3.02 41.31
C ASP A 267 35.45 3.21 39.97
N GLU A 268 34.64 4.25 39.88
CA GLU A 268 33.80 4.48 38.70
C GLU A 268 34.60 4.85 37.47
N GLU A 269 35.72 5.55 37.61
CA GLU A 269 36.68 5.79 36.53
C GLU A 269 37.18 4.45 35.96
N GLN A 270 37.59 3.51 36.82
CA GLN A 270 38.03 2.18 36.37
C GLN A 270 36.91 1.37 35.74
N LEU A 271 35.65 1.50 36.19
CA LEU A 271 34.51 0.82 35.58
C LEU A 271 34.16 1.42 34.21
N ARG A 272 34.25 2.75 34.09
CA ARG A 272 34.07 3.52 32.85
C ARG A 272 35.07 3.11 31.78
N ASP A 273 36.34 2.94 32.13
CA ASP A 273 37.38 2.53 31.19
C ASP A 273 37.07 1.18 30.52
N TYR A 274 36.37 0.27 31.22
CA TYR A 274 35.89 -0.96 30.57
C TYR A 274 34.84 -0.65 29.50
N PHE A 275 33.88 0.24 29.76
CA PHE A 275 32.91 0.63 28.74
C PHE A 275 33.60 1.26 27.52
N VAL A 276 34.57 2.16 27.73
CA VAL A 276 35.33 2.80 26.65
C VAL A 276 36.07 1.76 25.81
N MET A 277 36.83 0.85 26.44
CA MET A 277 37.57 -0.22 25.75
C MET A 277 36.65 -1.14 24.91
N PHE A 278 35.49 -1.51 25.44
CA PHE A 278 34.54 -2.37 24.72
C PHE A 278 33.85 -1.66 23.56
N LEU A 279 33.62 -0.34 23.66
CA LEU A 279 33.07 0.45 22.57
C LEU A 279 34.12 0.69 21.48
N GLU A 280 35.36 0.99 21.85
CA GLU A 280 36.48 1.19 20.91
C GLU A 280 36.73 -0.05 20.04
N THR A 281 36.65 -1.24 20.62
CA THR A 281 36.91 -2.51 19.90
C THR A 281 35.76 -3.00 19.03
N ARG A 282 34.56 -2.40 19.16
CA ARG A 282 33.35 -2.91 18.52
C ARG A 282 32.87 -2.06 17.35
N TYR A 283 33.31 -0.80 17.25
CA TYR A 283 32.89 0.11 16.20
C TYR A 283 34.10 0.65 15.43
N ASP A 284 34.28 0.14 14.22
CA ASP A 284 35.28 0.65 13.28
C ASP A 284 34.96 2.10 12.87
N ALA A 285 35.99 2.90 12.62
CA ALA A 285 35.90 4.33 12.28
C ALA A 285 35.33 5.23 13.39
N THR A 286 35.36 4.79 14.65
CA THR A 286 35.08 5.65 15.82
C THR A 286 36.22 5.60 16.84
N THR A 287 36.46 6.72 17.52
CA THR A 287 37.39 6.81 18.65
C THR A 287 36.57 6.97 19.92
N ALA A 288 36.76 6.06 20.88
CA ALA A 288 36.12 6.16 22.20
C ALA A 288 37.06 6.85 23.19
N THR A 289 36.58 7.88 23.87
CA THR A 289 37.37 8.60 24.88
C THR A 289 36.60 8.73 26.19
N GLY A 290 37.30 8.41 27.29
CA GLY A 290 36.83 8.66 28.66
C GLY A 290 37.20 10.08 29.12
N GLU A 291 36.38 10.69 29.98
CA GLU A 291 36.66 12.01 30.60
C GLU A 291 36.98 13.14 29.61
N THR A 292 36.21 13.22 28.54
CA THR A 292 36.49 14.21 27.49
C THR A 292 35.80 15.53 27.79
N PHE A 293 36.54 16.63 27.69
CA PHE A 293 35.96 17.97 27.75
C PHE A 293 35.15 18.23 26.48
N ASN A 294 33.86 18.48 26.65
CA ASN A 294 32.96 18.83 25.57
C ASN A 294 32.36 20.22 25.81
N ARG A 295 32.87 21.21 25.07
CA ARG A 295 32.54 22.64 25.23
C ARG A 295 32.75 23.15 26.66
N GLY A 296 31.68 23.24 27.46
CA GLY A 296 31.67 23.86 28.79
C GLY A 296 31.63 22.87 29.96
N GLY A 297 31.66 21.56 29.71
CA GLY A 297 31.62 20.52 30.75
C GLY A 297 32.47 19.30 30.39
N LYS A 298 32.73 18.45 31.39
CA LYS A 298 33.30 17.11 31.17
C LYS A 298 32.16 16.12 30.92
N THR A 299 32.41 15.11 30.08
CA THR A 299 31.50 13.99 29.90
C THR A 299 32.25 12.67 30.09
N ASP A 300 31.56 11.68 30.68
CA ASP A 300 32.20 10.44 31.06
C ASP A 300 32.61 9.58 29.86
N ILE A 301 31.72 9.37 28.89
CA ILE A 301 32.00 8.57 27.69
C ILE A 301 31.63 9.38 26.45
N THR A 302 32.55 9.52 25.51
CA THR A 302 32.28 10.12 24.19
C THR A 302 32.79 9.20 23.09
N LEU A 303 31.94 8.92 22.09
CA LEU A 303 32.38 8.32 20.83
C LEU A 303 32.41 9.40 19.76
N LYS A 304 33.54 9.48 19.09
CA LYS A 304 33.78 10.45 18.02
C LYS A 304 34.00 9.76 16.70
N TYR A 305 33.64 10.42 15.61
CA TYR A 305 33.97 9.94 14.29
C TYR A 305 35.47 10.06 14.07
N ALA A 306 36.13 8.98 13.63
CA ALA A 306 37.59 8.93 13.58
C ALA A 306 38.20 9.91 12.55
N ASP A 307 37.47 10.27 11.50
CA ASP A 307 38.00 11.11 10.42
C ASP A 307 37.93 12.62 10.71
N ASP A 308 36.94 13.09 11.48
CA ASP A 308 36.72 14.53 11.73
C ASP A 308 36.52 14.92 13.20
N ASP A 309 36.66 13.97 14.13
CA ASP A 309 36.51 14.15 15.59
C ASP A 309 35.13 14.69 16.03
N SER A 310 34.12 14.59 15.16
CA SER A 310 32.75 14.97 15.48
C SER A 310 32.15 14.04 16.53
N ASN A 311 31.39 14.61 17.49
CA ASN A 311 30.78 13.82 18.55
C ASN A 311 29.58 13.04 18.00
N LEU A 312 29.67 11.71 18.00
CA LEU A 312 28.62 10.81 17.53
C LEU A 312 27.75 10.30 18.68
N PHE A 313 28.35 10.06 19.85
CA PHE A 313 27.67 9.56 21.03
C PHE A 313 28.28 10.17 22.29
N VAL A 314 27.43 10.52 23.24
CA VAL A 314 27.82 11.14 24.51
C VAL A 314 26.99 10.48 25.61
N ALA A 315 27.66 9.94 26.62
CA ALA A 315 27.02 9.32 27.76
C ALA A 315 27.70 9.72 29.07
N GLU A 316 26.90 9.70 30.12
CA GLU A 316 27.27 10.07 31.46
C GLU A 316 26.99 8.90 32.39
N CYS A 317 27.97 8.53 33.21
CA CYS A 317 27.82 7.50 34.22
C CYS A 317 27.21 8.12 35.48
N LYS A 318 26.31 7.37 36.12
CA LYS A 318 25.66 7.76 37.37
C LYS A 318 25.70 6.58 38.33
N PHE A 319 26.03 6.89 39.58
CA PHE A 319 26.11 5.95 40.69
C PHE A 319 24.74 5.61 41.26
#